data_AF-A0A556QMF5-F1
#
_entry.id   AF-A0A556QMF5-F1
#
_cell.length_a   1.000
_cell.length_b   1.000
_cell.length_c   1.000
_cell.angle_alpha   90.00
_cell.angle_beta   90.00
_cell.angle_gamma   90.00
#
_symmetry.space_group_name_H-M   'P 1'
#
loop_
_entity.id
_entity.type
_entity.pdbx_description
1 polymer ?
#
loop_
_entity_poly.entity_id
_entity_poly.type
_entity_poly.pdbx_seq_one_letter_code
_entity_poly.pdbx_strand_id
1 'polypeptide(L)'
;MHSYPKFFLTVLLIAVLSLITQAEVPTGVTRVPVVFSGGHETEPVDRGRPVKLIAAALGVKDEIFREAFSHVRPAGPDSHGPTDEEARKNKSALMNALKKYGITDEQLNAVSNYYRYPPGSTQLWKHTPATADALVKNGVVIAYEITRGGAGYTTPPTVSVPGIKTATAQVELSFGKDMATNGAIAAITVPAAQK
;
A
#
# COMPACT_ATOMS: atom_id res chain seq x y z
N MET A 1 -37.95 -21.70 47.22
CA MET A 1 -37.84 -22.34 45.90
C MET A 1 -37.78 -21.26 44.83
N HIS A 2 -36.60 -20.85 44.37
CA HIS A 2 -36.41 -20.19 43.08
C HIS A 2 -34.99 -20.56 42.60
N SER A 3 -34.94 -21.41 41.58
CA SER A 3 -33.75 -22.04 41.04
C SER A 3 -33.23 -21.23 39.85
N TYR A 4 -31.96 -20.84 39.86
CA TYR A 4 -31.28 -20.26 38.69
C TYR A 4 -30.60 -21.38 37.88
N PRO A 5 -30.75 -21.46 36.55
CA PRO A 5 -29.92 -22.34 35.74
C PRO A 5 -28.60 -21.65 35.39
N LYS A 6 -27.48 -22.34 35.66
CA LYS A 6 -26.14 -21.95 35.22
C LYS A 6 -26.01 -22.25 33.73
N PHE A 7 -26.08 -21.22 32.88
CA PHE A 7 -25.67 -21.34 31.48
C PHE A 7 -24.13 -21.31 31.40
N PHE A 8 -23.51 -22.48 31.23
CA PHE A 8 -22.14 -22.58 30.75
C PHE A 8 -22.16 -22.33 29.23
N LEU A 9 -21.78 -21.13 28.81
CA LEU A 9 -21.54 -20.81 27.41
C LEU A 9 -20.10 -21.18 27.07
N THR A 10 -19.89 -22.40 26.58
CA THR A 10 -18.60 -22.82 26.02
C THR A 10 -18.45 -22.20 24.63
N VAL A 11 -17.63 -21.17 24.50
CA VAL A 11 -17.24 -20.60 23.20
C VAL A 11 -16.18 -21.53 22.59
N LEU A 12 -16.58 -22.32 21.60
CA LEU A 12 -15.67 -23.12 20.78
C LEU A 12 -15.02 -22.20 19.73
N LEU A 13 -13.78 -21.79 19.98
CA LEU A 13 -12.97 -21.01 19.04
C LEU A 13 -12.44 -21.96 17.96
N ILE A 14 -13.10 -22.05 16.80
CA ILE A 14 -12.58 -22.79 15.65
C ILE A 14 -11.57 -21.88 14.92
N ALA A 15 -10.29 -22.09 15.19
CA ALA A 15 -9.21 -21.54 14.39
C ALA A 15 -9.09 -22.34 13.08
N VAL A 16 -9.63 -21.79 11.99
CA VAL A 16 -9.40 -22.34 10.64
C VAL A 16 -8.01 -21.91 10.20
N LEU A 17 -7.02 -22.78 10.42
CA LEU A 17 -5.66 -22.61 9.92
C LEU A 17 -5.61 -23.06 8.45
N SER A 18 -5.83 -22.14 7.52
CA SER A 18 -5.63 -22.41 6.09
C SER A 18 -4.14 -22.61 5.82
N LEU A 19 -3.70 -23.87 5.75
CA LEU A 19 -2.38 -24.25 5.23
C LEU A 19 -2.37 -23.97 3.72
N ILE A 20 -1.75 -22.87 3.32
CA ILE A 20 -1.44 -22.61 1.92
C ILE A 20 -0.26 -23.52 1.58
N THR A 21 -0.52 -24.62 0.87
CA THR A 21 0.53 -25.50 0.35
C THR A 21 1.26 -24.76 -0.76
N GLN A 22 2.51 -24.34 -0.50
CA GLN A 22 3.36 -23.72 -1.52
C GLN A 22 3.70 -24.75 -2.59
N ALA A 23 3.64 -24.38 -3.87
CA ALA A 23 3.91 -25.30 -4.98
C ALA A 23 5.29 -25.95 -4.84
N GLU A 24 5.39 -27.23 -5.22
CA GLU A 24 6.65 -27.97 -5.18
C GLU A 24 7.64 -27.35 -6.18
N VAL A 25 8.88 -27.13 -5.72
CA VAL A 25 9.91 -26.49 -6.52
C VAL A 25 10.50 -27.54 -7.49
N PRO A 26 10.59 -27.27 -8.80
CA PRO A 26 11.13 -28.24 -9.76
C PRO A 26 12.57 -28.66 -9.41
N THR A 27 12.95 -29.89 -9.78
CA THR A 27 14.31 -30.40 -9.55
C THR A 27 15.39 -29.46 -10.09
N GLY A 28 16.37 -29.15 -9.24
CA GLY A 28 17.47 -28.24 -9.57
C GLY A 28 17.12 -26.74 -9.52
N VAL A 29 15.92 -26.40 -9.04
CA VAL A 29 15.52 -25.02 -8.75
C VAL A 29 15.59 -24.80 -7.23
N THR A 30 16.09 -23.64 -6.81
CA THR A 30 16.10 -23.21 -5.41
C THR A 30 15.28 -21.94 -5.22
N ARG A 31 14.67 -21.79 -4.05
CA ARG A 31 14.07 -20.52 -3.61
C ARG A 31 15.12 -19.68 -2.91
N VAL A 32 15.21 -18.42 -3.33
CA VAL A 32 16.07 -17.42 -2.69
C VAL A 32 15.20 -16.22 -2.29
N PRO A 33 15.11 -15.87 -1.00
CA PRO A 33 14.34 -14.71 -0.57
C PRO A 33 14.81 -13.43 -1.25
N VAL A 34 13.86 -12.67 -1.79
CA VAL A 34 14.10 -11.37 -2.42
C VAL A 34 14.26 -10.29 -1.36
N VAL A 35 15.14 -9.32 -1.64
CA VAL A 35 15.22 -8.07 -0.88
C VAL A 35 14.66 -6.92 -1.72
N PHE A 36 13.63 -6.27 -1.19
CA PHE A 36 13.04 -5.05 -1.76
C PHE A 36 13.65 -3.78 -1.15
N SER A 37 13.86 -2.75 -1.96
CA SER A 37 14.26 -1.43 -1.50
C SER A 37 13.59 -0.30 -2.30
N GLY A 38 13.40 0.87 -1.67
CA GLY A 38 12.73 2.02 -2.28
C GLY A 38 11.22 1.81 -2.47
N GLY A 39 10.66 2.40 -3.53
CA GLY A 39 9.26 2.19 -3.95
C GLY A 39 8.24 3.12 -3.28
N HIS A 40 8.72 4.17 -2.62
CA HIS A 40 7.91 5.15 -1.91
C HIS A 40 8.18 6.57 -2.40
N GLU A 41 8.74 6.70 -3.60
CA GLU A 41 8.99 7.99 -4.20
C GLU A 41 7.66 8.61 -4.65
N THR A 42 7.50 9.92 -4.43
CA THR A 42 6.32 10.67 -4.86
C THR A 42 6.66 11.58 -6.02
N GLU A 43 5.67 11.96 -6.82
CA GLU A 43 5.91 12.95 -7.86
C GLU A 43 6.31 14.30 -7.23
N PRO A 44 7.24 15.05 -7.83
CA PRO A 44 7.68 16.34 -7.28
C PRO A 44 6.52 17.32 -7.05
N VAL A 45 5.51 17.28 -7.91
CA VAL A 45 4.29 18.11 -7.79
C VAL A 45 3.48 17.81 -6.53
N ASP A 46 3.57 16.58 -6.00
CA ASP A 46 2.84 16.16 -4.81
C ASP A 46 3.55 16.57 -3.51
N ARG A 47 4.77 17.13 -3.62
CA ARG A 47 5.54 17.68 -2.49
C ARG A 47 5.69 16.67 -1.34
N GLY A 48 5.99 15.43 -1.69
CA GLY A 48 6.14 14.32 -0.75
C GLY A 48 4.87 13.53 -0.48
N ARG A 49 3.67 14.03 -0.81
CA ARG A 49 2.42 13.33 -0.46
C ARG A 49 2.15 12.11 -1.35
N PRO A 50 1.57 11.02 -0.80
CA PRO A 50 1.21 9.84 -1.59
C PRO A 50 -0.12 10.02 -2.33
N VAL A 51 -0.20 11.01 -3.24
CA VAL A 51 -1.44 11.33 -3.97
C VAL A 51 -2.00 10.12 -4.71
N LYS A 52 -1.15 9.31 -5.34
CA LYS A 52 -1.55 8.08 -6.05
C LYS A 52 -2.30 7.10 -5.14
N LEU A 53 -1.84 6.91 -3.90
CA LEU A 53 -2.52 6.03 -2.94
C LEU A 53 -3.86 6.63 -2.50
N ILE A 54 -3.88 7.93 -2.19
CA ILE A 54 -5.10 8.61 -1.74
C ILE A 54 -6.16 8.61 -2.84
N ALA A 55 -5.78 8.98 -4.07
CA ALA A 55 -6.69 9.01 -5.21
C ALA A 55 -7.25 7.62 -5.52
N ALA A 56 -6.40 6.58 -5.55
CA ALA A 56 -6.82 5.21 -5.74
C ALA A 56 -7.77 4.72 -4.63
N ALA A 57 -7.47 5.04 -3.36
CA ALA A 57 -8.31 4.69 -2.22
C ALA A 57 -9.70 5.34 -2.31
N LEU A 58 -9.76 6.56 -2.86
CA LEU A 58 -11.01 7.28 -3.13
C LEU A 58 -11.70 6.83 -4.43
N GLY A 59 -11.02 6.05 -5.28
CA GLY A 59 -11.54 5.60 -6.56
C GLY A 59 -11.60 6.70 -7.64
N VAL A 60 -10.69 7.66 -7.59
CA VAL A 60 -10.55 8.72 -8.60
C VAL A 60 -9.15 8.69 -9.20
N LYS A 61 -8.97 9.37 -10.34
CA LYS A 61 -7.64 9.56 -10.93
C LYS A 61 -6.80 10.53 -10.10
N ASP A 62 -5.48 10.37 -10.16
CA ASP A 62 -4.51 11.20 -9.45
C ASP A 62 -4.69 12.69 -9.79
N GLU A 63 -4.94 13.02 -11.06
CA GLU A 63 -5.14 14.41 -11.52
C GLU A 63 -6.40 15.04 -10.91
N ILE A 64 -7.45 14.24 -10.70
CA ILE A 64 -8.69 14.71 -10.09
C ILE A 64 -8.46 15.07 -8.62
N PHE A 65 -7.74 14.22 -7.89
CA PHE A 65 -7.41 14.50 -6.50
C PHE A 65 -6.45 15.69 -6.39
N ARG A 66 -5.45 15.76 -7.28
CA ARG A 66 -4.49 16.87 -7.33
C ARG A 66 -5.17 18.21 -7.60
N GLU A 67 -6.13 18.24 -8.53
CA GLU A 67 -6.93 19.43 -8.80
C GLU A 67 -7.80 19.81 -7.59
N ALA A 68 -8.48 18.85 -6.95
CA ALA A 68 -9.24 19.14 -5.74
C ALA A 68 -8.35 19.74 -4.62
N PHE A 69 -7.13 19.22 -4.48
CA PHE A 69 -6.16 19.68 -3.49
C PHE A 69 -5.53 21.03 -3.85
N SER A 70 -5.53 21.44 -5.13
CA SER A 70 -4.99 22.75 -5.56
C SER A 70 -5.79 23.92 -4.95
N HIS A 71 -7.05 23.68 -4.58
CA HIS A 71 -7.92 24.64 -3.92
C HIS A 71 -7.76 24.70 -2.39
N VAL A 72 -6.98 23.80 -1.80
CA VAL A 72 -6.65 23.80 -0.38
C VAL A 72 -5.54 24.82 -0.11
N ARG A 73 -5.65 25.54 1.00
CA ARG A 73 -4.60 26.41 1.53
C ARG A 73 -4.00 25.77 2.76
N PRO A 74 -2.87 25.04 2.64
CA PRO A 74 -2.20 24.45 3.79
C PRO A 74 -1.77 25.55 4.75
N ALA A 75 -1.75 25.21 6.04
CA ALA A 75 -1.16 26.08 7.04
C ALA A 75 0.34 26.27 6.71
N GLY A 76 0.88 27.46 6.98
CA GLY A 76 2.26 27.80 6.68
C GLY A 76 3.26 26.86 7.37
N PRO A 77 4.50 26.73 6.87
CA PRO A 77 5.52 25.86 7.45
C PRO A 77 5.85 26.19 8.91
N ASP A 78 5.65 27.45 9.33
CA ASP A 78 5.88 27.92 10.71
C ASP A 78 4.62 27.90 11.58
N SER A 79 3.52 27.31 11.10
CA SER A 79 2.28 27.18 11.88
C SER A 79 2.26 25.90 12.72
N HIS A 80 1.53 25.92 13.84
CA HIS A 80 1.21 24.72 14.63
C HIS A 80 0.17 23.80 13.93
N GLY A 81 0.02 23.91 12.61
CA GLY A 81 -1.07 23.32 11.83
C GLY A 81 -2.20 24.31 11.52
N PRO A 82 -3.22 23.88 10.76
CA PRO A 82 -4.34 24.74 10.41
C PRO A 82 -5.21 25.03 11.63
N THR A 83 -5.72 26.26 11.72
CA THR A 83 -6.83 26.60 12.61
C THR A 83 -8.09 25.80 12.22
N ASP A 84 -9.05 25.68 13.15
CA ASP A 84 -10.32 25.00 12.87
C ASP A 84 -11.07 25.61 11.67
N GLU A 85 -10.99 26.94 11.51
CA GLU A 85 -11.61 27.62 10.39
C GLU A 85 -10.92 27.30 9.05
N GLU A 86 -9.58 27.30 9.02
CA GLU A 86 -8.82 26.90 7.84
C GLU A 86 -9.07 25.43 7.48
N ALA A 87 -9.09 24.55 8.48
CA ALA A 87 -9.42 23.14 8.27
C ALA A 87 -10.82 22.97 7.67
N ARG A 88 -11.83 23.71 8.17
CA ARG A 88 -13.19 23.72 7.60
C ARG A 88 -13.23 24.27 6.17
N LYS A 89 -12.53 25.37 5.89
CA LYS A 89 -12.45 25.95 4.53
C LYS A 89 -11.79 24.98 3.55
N ASN A 90 -10.67 24.39 3.94
CA ASN A 90 -9.95 23.40 3.14
C ASN A 90 -10.80 22.16 2.88
N LYS A 91 -11.50 21.67 3.91
CA LYS A 91 -12.42 20.54 3.78
C LYS A 91 -13.56 20.88 2.81
N SER A 92 -14.16 22.06 2.92
CA SER A 92 -15.21 22.52 2.01
C SER A 92 -14.72 22.59 0.55
N ALA A 93 -13.51 23.12 0.32
CA ALA A 93 -12.90 23.16 -1.02
C ALA A 93 -12.73 21.77 -1.62
N LEU A 94 -12.17 20.81 -0.85
CA LEU A 94 -12.03 19.42 -1.27
C LEU A 94 -13.38 18.79 -1.58
N MET A 95 -14.37 18.94 -0.70
CA MET A 95 -15.69 18.32 -0.88
C MET A 95 -16.45 18.90 -2.07
N ASN A 96 -16.29 20.19 -2.38
CA ASN A 96 -16.89 20.80 -3.57
C ASN A 96 -16.36 20.17 -4.86
N ALA A 97 -15.07 19.83 -4.91
CA ALA A 97 -14.47 19.18 -6.08
C ALA A 97 -14.77 17.67 -6.14
N LEU A 98 -14.80 16.98 -4.99
CA LEU A 98 -14.84 15.52 -4.92
C LEU A 98 -16.25 14.91 -4.88
N LYS A 99 -17.26 15.64 -4.37
CA LYS A 99 -18.64 15.13 -4.21
C LYS A 99 -19.25 14.62 -5.52
N LYS A 100 -18.90 15.24 -6.66
CA LYS A 100 -19.40 14.84 -7.99
C LYS A 100 -18.91 13.45 -8.43
N TYR A 101 -17.88 12.92 -7.78
CA TYR A 101 -17.37 11.56 -7.98
C TYR A 101 -17.92 10.58 -6.93
N GLY A 102 -18.92 10.97 -6.15
CA GLY A 102 -19.54 10.13 -5.12
C GLY A 102 -18.70 10.00 -3.84
N ILE A 103 -17.65 10.81 -3.66
CA ILE A 103 -16.82 10.79 -2.46
C ILE A 103 -17.55 11.51 -1.33
N THR A 104 -17.68 10.81 -0.21
CA THR A 104 -18.27 11.34 1.03
C THR A 104 -17.21 11.99 1.92
N ASP A 105 -17.68 12.82 2.85
CA ASP A 105 -16.84 13.45 3.87
C ASP A 105 -16.07 12.41 4.69
N GLU A 106 -16.77 11.35 5.09
CA GLU A 106 -16.28 10.21 5.86
C GLU A 106 -15.21 9.44 5.11
N GLN A 107 -15.43 9.11 3.83
CA GLN A 107 -14.42 8.44 3.00
C GLN A 107 -13.15 9.28 2.89
N LEU A 108 -13.28 10.59 2.61
CA LEU A 108 -12.13 11.48 2.52
C LEU A 108 -11.37 11.55 3.85
N ASN A 109 -12.07 11.62 4.99
CA ASN A 109 -11.43 11.63 6.31
C ASN A 109 -10.70 10.31 6.59
N ALA A 110 -11.35 9.18 6.34
CA ALA A 110 -10.78 7.84 6.56
C ALA A 110 -9.48 7.66 5.76
N VAL A 111 -9.51 7.94 4.46
CA VAL A 111 -8.34 7.83 3.57
C VAL A 111 -7.24 8.82 3.97
N SER A 112 -7.58 10.10 4.19
CA SER A 112 -6.59 11.12 4.54
C SER A 112 -5.90 10.83 5.87
N ASN A 113 -6.63 10.27 6.84
CA ASN A 113 -6.06 9.88 8.13
C ASN A 113 -5.18 8.63 8.00
N TYR A 114 -5.55 7.67 7.16
CA TYR A 114 -4.77 6.45 6.96
C TYR A 114 -3.37 6.72 6.41
N TYR A 115 -3.26 7.63 5.44
CA TYR A 115 -1.98 8.01 4.81
C TYR A 115 -1.31 9.25 5.43
N ARG A 116 -1.80 9.71 6.59
CA ARG A 116 -1.18 10.83 7.30
C ARG A 116 0.20 10.43 7.82
N TYR A 117 1.16 11.34 7.69
CA TYR A 117 2.45 11.21 8.34
C TYR A 117 2.32 11.09 9.86
N PRO A 118 3.01 10.14 10.52
CA PRO A 118 3.03 10.08 11.97
C PRO A 118 3.57 11.40 12.55
N PRO A 119 2.92 11.99 13.57
CA PRO A 119 3.39 13.22 14.20
C PRO A 119 4.85 13.12 14.68
N GLY A 120 5.68 14.12 14.39
CA GLY A 120 7.07 14.18 14.84
C GLY A 120 8.05 13.25 14.12
N SER A 121 7.65 12.63 13.01
CA SER A 121 8.49 11.71 12.26
C SER A 121 8.86 12.25 10.87
N THR A 122 10.07 11.93 10.40
CA THR A 122 10.44 11.93 8.98
C THR A 122 9.99 10.64 8.28
N GLN A 123 9.15 9.83 8.92
CA GLN A 123 8.75 8.51 8.43
C GLN A 123 7.75 8.61 7.28
N LEU A 124 7.74 7.57 6.45
CA LEU A 124 6.75 7.35 5.41
C LEU A 124 5.33 7.23 5.99
N TRP A 125 4.32 7.39 5.14
CA TRP A 125 2.96 6.99 5.47
C TRP A 125 2.88 5.49 5.85
N LYS A 126 1.72 5.07 6.38
CA LYS A 126 1.47 3.66 6.70
C LYS A 126 1.69 2.77 5.48
N HIS A 127 2.60 1.81 5.61
CA HIS A 127 2.95 0.84 4.57
C HIS A 127 3.18 -0.54 5.20
N THR A 128 3.12 -1.58 4.37
CA THR A 128 3.41 -2.96 4.76
C THR A 128 4.42 -3.53 3.76
N PRO A 129 5.57 -4.07 4.20
CA PRO A 129 6.59 -4.58 3.28
C PRO A 129 6.09 -5.80 2.51
N ALA A 130 6.49 -5.87 1.24
CA ALA A 130 6.29 -7.05 0.40
C ALA A 130 7.29 -8.17 0.74
N THR A 131 6.92 -9.41 0.46
CA THR A 131 7.80 -10.57 0.53
C THR A 131 7.63 -11.43 -0.71
N ALA A 132 8.75 -11.94 -1.25
CA ALA A 132 8.78 -12.81 -2.42
C ALA A 132 10.02 -13.70 -2.40
N ASP A 133 9.95 -14.79 -3.14
CA ASP A 133 11.09 -15.67 -3.42
C ASP A 133 11.44 -15.61 -4.91
N ALA A 134 12.72 -15.58 -5.24
CA ALA A 134 13.21 -15.83 -6.59
C ALA A 134 13.39 -17.34 -6.78
N LEU A 135 12.93 -17.86 -7.91
CA LEU A 135 13.22 -19.22 -8.35
C LEU A 135 14.50 -19.21 -9.18
N VAL A 136 15.50 -19.94 -8.72
CA VAL A 136 16.85 -19.91 -9.27
C VAL A 136 17.24 -21.28 -9.79
N LYS A 137 17.69 -21.36 -11.04
CA LYS A 137 18.22 -22.59 -11.65
C LYS A 137 19.60 -22.30 -12.24
N ASN A 138 20.59 -23.11 -11.87
CA ASN A 138 21.98 -22.96 -12.36
C ASN A 138 22.53 -21.52 -12.19
N GLY A 139 22.18 -20.86 -11.08
CA GLY A 139 22.62 -19.48 -10.79
C GLY A 139 21.86 -18.37 -11.54
N VAL A 140 20.81 -18.71 -12.30
CA VAL A 140 19.99 -17.75 -13.05
C VAL A 140 18.58 -17.70 -12.47
N VAL A 141 18.04 -16.49 -12.30
CA VAL A 141 16.63 -16.31 -11.90
C VAL A 141 15.73 -16.64 -13.08
N ILE A 142 14.80 -17.57 -12.88
CA ILE A 142 13.84 -18.02 -13.90
C ILE A 142 12.41 -17.52 -13.65
N ALA A 143 12.07 -17.19 -12.41
CA ALA A 143 10.77 -16.65 -12.02
C ALA A 143 10.84 -16.01 -10.62
N TYR A 144 9.75 -15.35 -10.23
CA TYR A 144 9.54 -14.83 -8.89
C TYR A 144 8.17 -15.31 -8.36
N GLU A 145 8.11 -15.64 -7.09
CA GLU A 145 6.90 -16.03 -6.37
C GLU A 145 6.61 -14.99 -5.29
N ILE A 146 5.57 -14.18 -5.46
CA ILE A 146 5.14 -13.23 -4.43
C ILE A 146 4.44 -14.00 -3.31
N THR A 147 4.96 -13.90 -2.10
CA THR A 147 4.30 -14.47 -0.91
C THR A 147 3.41 -13.45 -0.21
N ARG A 148 3.73 -12.15 -0.32
CA ARG A 148 2.89 -11.03 0.11
C ARG A 148 3.20 -9.79 -0.74
N GLY A 149 2.18 -9.21 -1.38
CA GLY A 149 2.36 -8.00 -2.20
C GLY A 149 2.69 -6.73 -1.41
N GLY A 150 2.48 -6.75 -0.09
CA GLY A 150 2.64 -5.57 0.75
C GLY A 150 1.55 -4.52 0.48
N ALA A 151 1.80 -3.28 0.90
CA ALA A 151 0.93 -2.13 0.63
C ALA A 151 1.69 -0.82 0.84
N GLY A 152 1.25 0.25 0.17
CA GLY A 152 1.78 1.59 0.36
C GLY A 152 2.93 1.97 -0.58
N TYR A 153 3.24 1.16 -1.61
CA TYR A 153 4.20 1.54 -2.64
C TYR A 153 3.56 2.55 -3.61
N THR A 154 4.26 3.62 -3.96
CA THR A 154 3.85 4.64 -4.95
C THR A 154 4.59 4.48 -6.28
N THR A 155 5.71 3.76 -6.24
CA THR A 155 6.61 3.47 -7.35
C THR A 155 7.09 2.01 -7.24
N PRO A 156 7.38 1.33 -8.36
CA PRO A 156 7.95 -0.02 -8.32
C PRO A 156 9.24 -0.07 -7.48
N PRO A 157 9.33 -0.90 -6.43
CA PRO A 157 10.56 -1.06 -5.66
C PRO A 157 11.66 -1.76 -6.47
N THR A 158 12.90 -1.54 -6.07
CA THR A 158 14.04 -2.31 -6.59
C THR A 158 14.03 -3.71 -5.98
N VAL A 159 14.28 -4.72 -6.82
CA VAL A 159 14.33 -6.14 -6.46
C VAL A 159 15.77 -6.60 -6.54
N SER A 160 16.28 -7.22 -5.47
CA SER A 160 17.60 -7.85 -5.47
C SER A 160 17.52 -9.28 -4.93
N VAL A 161 18.36 -10.15 -5.51
CA VAL A 161 18.43 -11.57 -5.15
C VAL A 161 19.83 -11.86 -4.59
N PRO A 162 19.97 -12.12 -3.28
CA PRO A 162 21.25 -12.43 -2.66
C PRO A 162 22.01 -13.52 -3.43
N GLY A 163 23.29 -13.27 -3.72
CA GLY A 163 24.15 -14.19 -4.47
C GLY A 163 24.01 -14.13 -6.00
N ILE A 164 23.06 -13.37 -6.56
CA ILE A 164 22.84 -13.26 -8.01
C ILE A 164 22.86 -11.80 -8.45
N LYS A 165 24.06 -11.31 -8.82
CA LYS A 165 24.27 -9.90 -9.20
C LYS A 165 23.59 -9.50 -10.51
N THR A 166 23.30 -10.47 -11.38
CA THR A 166 22.68 -10.26 -12.70
C THR A 166 21.16 -10.42 -12.67
N ALA A 167 20.56 -10.61 -11.47
CA ALA A 167 19.12 -10.71 -11.34
C ALA A 167 18.45 -9.41 -11.82
N THR A 168 17.49 -9.56 -12.72
CA THR A 168 16.66 -8.46 -13.20
C THR A 168 15.21 -8.75 -12.87
N ALA A 169 14.43 -7.69 -12.66
CA ALA A 169 13.01 -7.78 -12.35
C ALA A 169 12.27 -6.56 -12.91
N GLN A 170 11.07 -6.80 -13.42
CA GLN A 170 10.06 -5.77 -13.64
C GLN A 170 8.96 -5.95 -12.62
N VAL A 171 8.62 -4.89 -11.90
CA VAL A 171 7.60 -4.91 -10.85
C VAL A 171 6.39 -4.11 -11.29
N GLU A 172 5.22 -4.73 -11.19
CA GLU A 172 3.93 -4.09 -11.41
C GLU A 172 3.24 -3.85 -10.06
N LEU A 173 2.68 -2.65 -9.89
CA LEU A 173 1.90 -2.28 -8.72
C LEU A 173 0.40 -2.30 -9.03
N SER A 174 -0.41 -2.68 -8.03
CA SER A 174 -1.86 -2.55 -8.07
C SER A 174 -2.33 -1.46 -7.12
N PHE A 175 -3.22 -0.61 -7.62
CA PHE A 175 -3.84 0.50 -6.87
C PHE A 175 -5.35 0.28 -6.79
N GLY A 176 -5.94 0.51 -5.63
CA GLY A 176 -7.35 0.25 -5.38
C GLY A 176 -7.90 0.85 -4.10
N LYS A 177 -9.18 0.58 -3.83
CA LYS A 177 -9.93 1.16 -2.70
C LYS A 177 -9.58 0.55 -1.34
N ASP A 178 -9.11 -0.70 -1.32
CA ASP A 178 -8.72 -1.36 -0.07
C ASP A 178 -7.35 -0.85 0.38
N MET A 179 -7.35 0.02 1.39
CA MET A 179 -6.14 0.64 1.95
C MET A 179 -5.14 -0.36 2.55
N ALA A 180 -5.58 -1.59 2.88
CA ALA A 180 -4.71 -2.63 3.40
C ALA A 180 -3.85 -3.29 2.30
N THR A 181 -4.24 -3.17 1.04
CA THR A 181 -3.54 -3.74 -0.12
C THR A 181 -3.27 -2.73 -1.24
N ASN A 182 -3.64 -1.46 -1.04
CA ASN A 182 -3.45 -0.41 -2.03
C ASN A 182 -1.96 -0.09 -2.22
N GLY A 183 -1.50 -0.04 -3.47
CA GLY A 183 -0.08 0.06 -3.80
C GLY A 183 0.67 -1.23 -3.49
N ALA A 184 0.04 -2.40 -3.65
CA ALA A 184 0.71 -3.70 -3.50
C ALA A 184 1.50 -4.06 -4.76
N ILE A 185 2.57 -4.84 -4.59
CA ILE A 185 3.23 -5.54 -5.70
C ILE A 185 2.28 -6.63 -6.21
N ALA A 186 1.83 -6.48 -7.45
CA ALA A 186 0.89 -7.37 -8.12
C ALA A 186 1.61 -8.43 -8.96
N ALA A 187 2.73 -8.07 -9.58
CA ALA A 187 3.53 -8.98 -10.37
C ALA A 187 5.02 -8.64 -10.29
N ILE A 188 5.85 -9.67 -10.41
CA ILE A 188 7.28 -9.55 -10.62
C ILE A 188 7.64 -10.47 -11.78
N THR A 189 8.19 -9.91 -12.85
CA THR A 189 8.56 -10.68 -14.05
C THR A 189 10.06 -10.57 -14.32
N VAL A 190 10.62 -11.62 -14.92
CA VAL A 190 11.97 -11.53 -15.49
C VAL A 190 11.84 -10.80 -16.84
N PRO A 191 12.49 -9.64 -17.04
CA PRO A 191 12.45 -8.96 -18.32
C PRO A 191 12.96 -9.88 -19.44
N ALA A 192 12.30 -9.85 -20.60
CA ALA A 192 12.85 -10.50 -21.79
C ALA A 192 14.24 -9.91 -22.09
N ALA A 193 15.20 -10.76 -22.45
CA ALA A 193 16.49 -10.29 -22.91
C ALA A 193 16.27 -9.33 -24.09
N GLN A 194 16.70 -8.08 -23.94
CA GLN A 194 16.74 -7.13 -25.04
C GLN A 194 17.69 -7.73 -26.09
N LYS A 195 17.14 -8.11 -27.24
CA LYS A 195 17.91 -8.60 -28.40
C LYS A 195 18.70 -7.47 -29.03
#